data_AF-A0A543JDU1-F1
#
_entry.id   AF-A0A543JDU1-F1
#
_cell.length_a   1.000
_cell.length_b   1.000
_cell.length_c   1.000
_cell.angle_alpha   90.00
_cell.angle_beta   90.00
_cell.angle_gamma   90.00
#
_symmetry.space_group_name_H-M   'P 1'
#
loop_
_entity.id
_entity.type
_entity.pdbx_description
1 polymer ?
#
loop_
_entity_poly.entity_id
_entity_poly.type
_entity_poly.pdbx_seq_one_letter_code
_entity_poly.pdbx_strand_id
1 'polypeptide(L)'
;MSGVVVGVVVLLAAAVVVAVVVAVRRRSWPETPAFARPRPVTSPGGLVPDPNAGFFTDRGLAFRKRYFFVGTGCPPVLVVDFPSLDVLRREQPVRIARYGIRVWWWFGDEFYREAVGLGADDVRAWVRERERKRLARQDRARLLAEAEESLRKRDNG
;
A
#
# COMPACT_ATOMS: atom_id res chain seq x y z
N MET A 1 5.81 14.82 55.91
CA MET A 1 5.66 13.46 55.33
C MET A 1 4.53 13.35 54.31
N SER A 2 3.43 14.09 54.45
CA SER A 2 2.25 14.07 53.56
C SER A 2 2.53 14.51 52.11
N GLY A 3 3.35 15.55 51.88
CA GLY A 3 3.65 16.04 50.52
C GLY A 3 4.42 15.05 49.64
N VAL A 4 5.30 14.25 50.24
CA VAL A 4 6.09 13.22 49.51
C VAL A 4 5.18 12.07 49.08
N VAL A 5 4.27 11.63 49.95
CA VAL A 5 3.32 10.56 49.64
C VAL A 5 2.37 10.98 48.51
N VAL A 6 1.86 12.22 48.54
CA VAL A 6 1.00 12.74 47.46
C VAL A 6 1.76 12.81 46.13
N GLY A 7 3.01 13.30 46.14
CA GLY A 7 3.84 13.34 44.93
C GLY A 7 4.09 11.96 44.31
N VAL A 8 4.35 10.95 45.15
CA VAL A 8 4.56 9.56 44.71
C VAL A 8 3.28 8.96 44.11
N VAL A 9 2.12 9.18 44.74
CA VAL A 9 0.83 8.68 44.23
C VAL A 9 0.47 9.30 42.88
N VAL A 10 0.69 10.61 42.71
CA VAL A 10 0.43 11.30 41.43
C VAL A 10 1.35 10.78 40.33
N LEU A 11 2.64 10.56 40.62
CA LEU A 11 3.59 9.99 39.66
C LEU A 11 3.20 8.56 39.24
N LEU A 12 2.79 7.72 40.19
CA LEU A 12 2.33 6.36 39.91
C LEU A 12 1.05 6.37 39.06
N ALA A 13 0.08 7.22 39.39
CA ALA A 13 -1.15 7.36 38.61
C ALA A 13 -0.86 7.82 37.17
N ALA A 14 0.02 8.81 37.00
CA ALA A 14 0.45 9.27 35.68
C ALA A 14 1.16 8.16 34.88
N ALA A 15 2.05 7.39 35.52
CA ALA A 15 2.75 6.28 34.89
C ALA A 15 1.76 5.18 34.43
N VAL A 16 0.76 4.85 35.26
CA VAL A 16 -0.30 3.89 34.91
C VAL A 16 -1.13 4.39 33.73
N VAL A 17 -1.54 5.66 33.72
CA VAL A 17 -2.28 6.25 32.59
C VAL A 17 -1.45 6.19 31.30
N VAL A 18 -0.17 6.55 31.35
CA VAL A 18 0.73 6.45 30.19
C VAL A 18 0.87 4.99 29.72
N ALA A 19 1.06 4.05 30.64
CA ALA A 19 1.16 2.62 30.32
C ALA A 19 -0.11 2.09 29.67
N VAL A 20 -1.29 2.46 30.17
CA VAL A 20 -2.59 2.10 29.59
C VAL A 20 -2.75 2.71 28.20
N VAL A 21 -2.43 3.99 28.01
CA VAL A 21 -2.50 4.65 26.70
C VAL A 21 -1.56 3.97 25.69
N VAL A 22 -0.34 3.62 26.10
CA VAL A 22 0.62 2.91 25.24
C VAL A 22 0.14 1.49 24.93
N ALA A 23 -0.38 0.76 25.92
CA ALA A 23 -0.89 -0.59 25.75
C ALA A 23 -2.11 -0.63 24.82
N VAL A 24 -3.08 0.28 25.00
CA VAL A 24 -4.24 0.43 24.13
C VAL A 24 -3.81 0.81 22.72
N ARG A 25 -2.86 1.73 22.58
CA ARG A 25 -2.29 2.07 21.27
C ARG A 25 -1.69 0.83 20.62
N ARG A 26 -0.82 0.08 21.30
CA ARG A 26 -0.16 -1.13 20.75
C ARG A 26 -1.12 -2.26 20.41
N ARG A 27 -2.11 -2.55 21.27
CA ARG A 27 -3.13 -3.59 21.05
C ARG A 27 -4.01 -3.31 19.83
N SER A 28 -4.10 -2.04 19.46
CA SER A 28 -4.88 -1.58 18.32
C SER A 28 -4.10 -1.59 17.00
N TRP A 29 -2.84 -2.05 16.97
CA TRP A 29 -2.13 -2.24 15.71
C TRP A 29 -2.38 -3.64 15.16
N PRO A 30 -2.66 -3.74 13.85
CA PRO A 30 -2.83 -5.01 13.16
C PRO A 30 -1.53 -5.83 13.17
N GLU A 31 -1.67 -7.15 13.22
CA GLU A 31 -0.53 -8.04 13.00
C GLU A 31 0.05 -7.84 11.60
N THR A 32 1.38 -7.79 11.49
CA THR A 32 2.06 -7.60 10.20
C THR A 32 2.06 -8.91 9.40
N PRO A 33 1.40 -8.96 8.23
CA PRO A 33 1.43 -10.15 7.38
C PRO A 33 2.85 -10.55 6.98
N ALA A 34 3.11 -11.83 6.71
CA ALA A 34 4.45 -12.33 6.40
C ALA A 34 5.09 -11.67 5.15
N PHE A 35 4.28 -11.31 4.16
CA PHE A 35 4.75 -10.59 2.96
C PHE A 35 5.08 -9.11 3.25
N ALA A 36 4.45 -8.53 4.27
CA ALA A 36 4.61 -7.14 4.69
C ALA A 36 5.79 -6.93 5.65
N ARG A 37 6.36 -8.01 6.19
CA ARG A 37 7.54 -7.94 7.05
C ARG A 37 8.71 -7.28 6.32
N PRO A 38 9.46 -6.38 6.98
CA PRO A 38 10.65 -5.77 6.40
C PRO A 38 11.61 -6.82 5.85
N ARG A 39 12.06 -6.64 4.61
CA ARG A 39 13.08 -7.49 3.99
C ARG A 39 14.27 -6.62 3.56
N PRO A 40 15.51 -7.13 3.64
CA PRO A 40 16.67 -6.44 3.10
C PRO A 40 16.44 -6.11 1.63
N VAL A 41 16.71 -4.85 1.25
CA VAL A 41 16.59 -4.42 -0.14
C VAL A 41 17.92 -4.70 -0.82
N THR A 42 17.97 -5.74 -1.65
CA THR A 42 19.19 -6.14 -2.37
C THR A 42 19.42 -5.36 -3.67
N SER A 43 18.41 -4.65 -4.17
CA SER A 43 18.53 -3.76 -5.33
C SER A 43 17.44 -2.67 -5.29
N PRO A 44 17.78 -1.40 -5.56
CA PRO A 44 16.79 -0.37 -5.84
C PRO A 44 16.18 -0.67 -7.22
N GLY A 45 15.18 -1.56 -7.23
CA GLY A 45 14.40 -1.82 -8.43
C GLY A 45 13.63 -0.56 -8.86
N GLY A 46 13.33 -0.47 -10.15
CA GLY A 46 12.46 0.58 -10.70
C GLY A 46 11.01 0.48 -10.21
N LEU A 47 10.12 1.24 -10.84
CA LEU A 47 8.69 1.17 -10.54
C LEU A 47 8.13 -0.21 -10.91
N VAL A 48 7.52 -0.89 -9.94
CA VAL A 48 6.96 -2.24 -10.11
C VAL A 48 5.57 -2.30 -9.46
N PRO A 49 4.58 -2.99 -10.06
CA PRO A 49 3.30 -3.24 -9.43
C PRO A 49 3.45 -4.09 -8.17
N ASP A 50 2.70 -3.77 -7.12
CA ASP A 50 2.68 -4.54 -5.87
C ASP A 50 1.31 -5.24 -5.72
N PRO A 51 1.17 -6.49 -6.21
CA PRO A 51 -0.12 -7.19 -6.17
C PRO A 51 -0.55 -7.59 -4.75
N ASN A 52 0.37 -7.58 -3.78
CA ASN A 52 0.04 -7.87 -2.38
C ASN A 52 -0.32 -6.60 -1.60
N ALA A 53 -0.17 -5.42 -2.21
CA ALA A 53 -0.47 -4.18 -1.54
C ALA A 53 -1.98 -3.94 -1.49
N GLY A 54 -2.42 -3.33 -0.39
CA GLY A 54 -3.82 -3.09 -0.16
C GLY A 54 -4.09 -2.40 1.16
N PHE A 55 -5.36 -2.11 1.37
CA PHE A 55 -5.84 -1.56 2.62
C PHE A 55 -6.61 -2.61 3.40
N PHE A 56 -6.46 -2.55 4.71
CA PHE A 56 -7.35 -3.23 5.62
C PHE A 56 -7.87 -2.25 6.66
N THR A 57 -9.06 -2.54 7.15
CA THR A 57 -9.74 -1.71 8.12
C THR A 57 -9.68 -2.35 9.48
N ASP A 58 -9.31 -1.57 10.48
CA ASP A 58 -9.45 -1.97 11.87
C ASP A 58 -10.40 -1.02 12.62
N ARG A 59 -11.25 -1.59 13.48
CA ARG A 59 -12.18 -0.84 14.31
C ARG A 59 -11.54 -0.65 15.67
N GLY A 60 -10.99 0.54 15.90
CA GLY A 60 -10.41 0.89 17.20
C GLY A 60 -11.47 1.08 18.30
N LEU A 61 -11.01 1.41 19.51
CA LEU A 61 -11.80 1.56 20.75
C LEU A 61 -12.94 2.60 20.67
N ALA A 62 -13.00 3.42 19.62
CA ALA A 62 -14.00 4.48 19.42
C ALA A 62 -14.94 4.24 18.22
N PHE A 63 -15.02 3.00 17.70
CA PHE A 63 -15.78 2.62 16.49
C PHE A 63 -15.43 3.39 15.20
N ARG A 64 -14.46 4.32 15.25
CA ARG A 64 -13.92 4.98 14.07
C ARG A 64 -13.13 3.95 13.26
N LYS A 65 -13.50 3.82 11.98
CA LYS A 65 -12.75 3.01 11.02
C LYS A 65 -11.37 3.63 10.83
N ARG A 66 -10.33 2.82 11.03
CA ARG A 66 -8.95 3.19 10.71
C ARG A 66 -8.52 2.39 9.51
N TYR A 67 -7.95 3.06 8.54
CA TYR A 67 -7.42 2.46 7.33
C TYR A 67 -5.92 2.29 7.51
N PHE A 68 -5.44 1.08 7.26
CA PHE A 68 -4.02 0.79 7.28
C PHE A 68 -3.62 0.25 5.91
N PHE A 69 -2.53 0.77 5.39
CA PHE A 69 -1.88 0.30 4.19
C PHE A 69 -0.85 -0.78 4.53
N VAL A 70 -0.83 -1.84 3.75
CA VAL A 70 0.25 -2.84 3.71
C VAL A 70 0.72 -3.03 2.29
N GLY A 71 1.99 -3.36 2.13
CA GLY A 71 2.59 -3.70 0.85
C GLY A 71 3.73 -4.68 1.03
N THR A 72 4.28 -5.19 -0.06
CA THR A 72 5.39 -6.15 -0.01
C THR A 72 6.62 -5.54 0.65
N GLY A 73 6.93 -5.96 1.88
CA GLY A 73 8.00 -5.39 2.71
C GLY A 73 7.67 -4.04 3.34
N CYS A 74 6.39 -3.64 3.37
CA CYS A 74 5.90 -2.48 4.10
C CYS A 74 5.00 -2.96 5.24
N PRO A 75 5.43 -2.83 6.52
CA PRO A 75 4.54 -3.12 7.64
C PRO A 75 3.33 -2.17 7.62
N PRO A 76 2.23 -2.50 8.31
CA PRO A 76 1.07 -1.64 8.46
C PRO A 76 1.41 -0.17 8.69
N VAL A 77 0.92 0.72 7.83
CA VAL A 77 1.01 2.17 7.97
C VAL A 77 -0.39 2.76 8.08
N LEU A 78 -0.64 3.56 9.10
CA LEU A 78 -1.92 4.24 9.28
C LEU A 78 -2.14 5.29 8.19
N VAL A 79 -3.30 5.25 7.55
CA VAL A 79 -3.73 6.18 6.50
C VAL A 79 -4.83 7.06 7.08
N VAL A 80 -4.47 8.31 7.40
CA VAL A 80 -5.34 9.22 8.15
C VAL A 80 -6.47 9.80 7.28
N ASP A 81 -6.19 10.06 6.00
CA ASP A 81 -7.12 10.74 5.07
C ASP A 81 -7.51 9.83 3.89
N PHE A 82 -7.91 8.60 4.21
CA PHE A 82 -8.26 7.60 3.19
C PHE A 82 -9.34 8.07 2.20
N PRO A 83 -10.46 8.69 2.62
CA PRO A 83 -11.51 9.11 1.69
C PRO A 83 -11.01 10.10 0.63
N SER A 84 -10.21 11.08 1.04
CA SER A 84 -9.66 12.06 0.10
C SER A 84 -8.66 11.42 -0.86
N LEU A 85 -7.83 10.49 -0.37
CA LEU A 85 -6.90 9.73 -1.21
C LEU A 85 -7.62 8.82 -2.22
N ASP A 86 -8.76 8.21 -1.84
CA ASP A 86 -9.56 7.37 -2.74
C ASP A 86 -10.21 8.15 -3.88
N VAL A 87 -10.48 9.44 -3.67
CA VAL A 87 -10.92 10.34 -4.75
C VAL A 87 -9.72 10.73 -5.63
N LEU A 88 -8.65 11.23 -5.01
CA LEU A 88 -7.47 11.75 -5.73
C LEU A 88 -6.75 10.71 -6.58
N ARG A 89 -6.73 9.43 -6.17
CA ARG A 89 -6.06 8.35 -6.92
C ARG A 89 -6.57 8.17 -8.34
N ARG A 90 -7.80 8.62 -8.62
CA ARG A 90 -8.45 8.49 -9.94
C ARG A 90 -7.87 9.49 -10.94
N GLU A 91 -7.41 10.63 -10.45
CA GLU A 91 -6.88 11.72 -11.27
C GLU A 91 -5.35 11.68 -11.33
N GLN A 92 -4.70 11.41 -10.19
CA GLN A 92 -3.25 11.43 -10.09
C GLN A 92 -2.70 10.33 -9.18
N PRO A 93 -1.47 9.84 -9.43
CA PRO A 93 -0.81 8.95 -8.49
C PRO A 93 -0.64 9.63 -7.13
N VAL A 94 -1.14 8.97 -6.09
CA VAL A 94 -1.03 9.45 -4.71
C VAL A 94 -0.02 8.61 -3.93
N ARG A 95 0.82 9.27 -3.16
CA ARG A 95 1.78 8.59 -2.28
C ARG A 95 1.06 8.15 -1.00
N ILE A 96 1.01 6.84 -0.76
CA ILE A 96 0.29 6.29 0.41
C ILE A 96 1.23 6.05 1.58
N ALA A 97 2.41 5.49 1.31
CA ALA A 97 3.31 5.06 2.35
C ALA A 97 4.77 5.19 1.89
N ARG A 98 5.64 5.39 2.87
CA ARG A 98 7.09 5.30 2.71
C ARG A 98 7.63 4.41 3.82
N TYR A 99 8.46 3.44 3.44
CA TYR A 99 9.14 2.58 4.39
C TYR A 99 10.57 2.31 3.92
N GLY A 100 11.55 2.80 4.67
CA GLY A 100 12.95 2.85 4.25
C GLY A 100 13.12 3.68 2.97
N ILE A 101 13.79 3.09 1.98
CA ILE A 101 13.99 3.70 0.65
C ILE A 101 12.79 3.52 -0.28
N ARG A 102 11.80 2.69 0.09
CA ARG A 102 10.68 2.36 -0.77
C ARG A 102 9.50 3.29 -0.53
N VAL A 103 8.83 3.64 -1.61
CA VAL A 103 7.61 4.44 -1.63
C VAL A 103 6.53 3.68 -2.36
N TRP A 104 5.31 3.74 -1.83
CA TRP A 104 4.13 3.15 -2.44
C TRP A 104 3.20 4.23 -2.98
N TRP A 105 2.76 4.00 -4.20
CA TRP A 105 1.86 4.85 -4.96
C TRP A 105 0.55 4.10 -5.20
N TRP A 106 -0.57 4.81 -5.02
CA TRP A 106 -1.88 4.39 -5.50
C TRP A 106 -2.19 5.11 -6.79
N PHE A 107 -2.59 4.41 -7.83
CA PHE A 107 -3.13 5.06 -9.01
C PHE A 107 -4.11 4.15 -9.73
N GLY A 108 -5.29 4.68 -10.04
CA GLY A 108 -6.41 3.83 -10.47
C GLY A 108 -6.67 2.76 -9.41
N ASP A 109 -6.82 1.50 -9.82
CA ASP A 109 -7.10 0.36 -8.94
C ASP A 109 -5.87 -0.46 -8.54
N GLU A 110 -4.68 -0.02 -8.92
CA GLU A 110 -3.43 -0.74 -8.65
C GLU A 110 -2.53 0.03 -7.69
N PHE A 111 -1.63 -0.73 -7.05
CA PHE A 111 -0.57 -0.20 -6.22
C PHE A 111 0.77 -0.43 -6.88
N TYR A 112 1.64 0.57 -6.75
CA TYR A 112 2.97 0.55 -7.33
C TYR A 112 4.00 0.86 -6.26
N ARG A 113 5.15 0.21 -6.36
CA ARG A 113 6.27 0.41 -5.45
C ARG A 113 7.48 0.89 -6.22
N GLU A 114 8.17 1.87 -5.68
CA GLU A 114 9.42 2.41 -6.22
C GLU A 114 10.48 2.58 -5.12
N ALA A 115 11.75 2.61 -5.51
CA ALA A 115 12.88 2.83 -4.61
C ALA A 115 13.93 3.82 -5.16
N VAL A 116 13.58 4.59 -6.18
CA VAL A 116 14.50 5.46 -6.95
C VAL A 116 14.12 6.95 -6.89
N GLY A 117 13.04 7.30 -6.18
CA GLY A 117 12.62 8.68 -5.95
C GLY A 117 11.76 9.27 -7.07
N LEU A 118 10.93 8.45 -7.72
CA LEU A 118 10.06 8.91 -8.80
C LEU A 118 8.98 9.90 -8.31
N GLY A 119 8.60 10.81 -9.19
CA GLY A 119 7.47 11.72 -9.00
C GLY A 119 6.14 11.09 -9.42
N ALA A 120 5.03 11.79 -9.11
CA ALA A 120 3.69 11.36 -9.53
C ALA A 120 3.56 11.29 -11.06
N ASP A 121 4.17 12.23 -11.79
CA ASP A 121 4.13 12.24 -13.25
C ASP A 121 4.89 11.06 -13.88
N ASP A 122 6.02 10.66 -13.29
CA ASP A 122 6.77 9.48 -13.72
C ASP A 122 5.95 8.21 -13.56
N VAL A 123 5.26 8.07 -12.41
CA VAL A 123 4.36 6.94 -12.15
C VAL A 123 3.23 6.92 -13.18
N ARG A 124 2.59 8.06 -13.44
CA ARG A 124 1.52 8.17 -14.43
C ARG A 124 2.01 7.80 -15.82
N ALA A 125 3.16 8.31 -16.24
CA ALA A 125 3.76 8.03 -17.54
C ALA A 125 4.07 6.54 -17.70
N TRP A 126 4.63 5.93 -16.66
CA TRP A 126 4.94 4.50 -16.64
C TRP A 126 3.69 3.63 -16.72
N VAL A 127 2.63 3.97 -15.98
CA VAL A 127 1.35 3.22 -16.02
C VAL A 127 0.73 3.28 -17.42
N ARG A 128 0.67 4.47 -18.02
CA ARG A 128 0.17 4.63 -19.40
C ARG A 128 0.98 3.80 -20.39
N GLU A 129 2.31 3.82 -20.28
CA GLU A 129 3.18 3.04 -21.16
C GLU A 129 2.95 1.54 -21.01
N ARG A 130 2.79 1.06 -19.77
CA ARG A 130 2.48 -0.34 -19.48
C ARG A 130 1.14 -0.76 -20.06
N GLU A 131 0.11 0.09 -19.94
CA GLU A 131 -1.21 -0.17 -20.52
C GLU A 131 -1.16 -0.22 -22.04
N ARG A 132 -0.46 0.72 -22.69
CA ARG A 132 -0.23 0.69 -24.14
C ARG A 132 0.41 -0.63 -24.58
N LYS A 133 1.45 -1.08 -23.88
CA LYS A 133 2.10 -2.37 -24.16
C LYS A 133 1.18 -3.56 -23.93
N ARG A 134 0.33 -3.51 -22.89
CA ARG A 134 -0.65 -4.57 -22.62
C ARG A 134 -1.66 -4.69 -23.76
N LEU A 135 -2.22 -3.55 -24.20
CA LEU A 135 -3.18 -3.50 -25.31
C LEU A 135 -2.55 -3.98 -26.62
N ALA A 136 -1.34 -3.52 -26.96
CA ALA A 136 -0.64 -3.95 -28.16
C ALA A 136 -0.36 -5.47 -28.17
N ARG A 137 -0.05 -6.07 -27.01
CA ARG A 137 0.12 -7.52 -26.88
C ARG A 137 -1.20 -8.28 -27.08
N GLN A 138 -2.30 -7.77 -26.52
CA GLN A 138 -3.62 -8.36 -26.68
C GLN A 138 -4.10 -8.30 -28.14
N ASP A 139 -3.90 -7.17 -28.80
CA ASP A 139 -4.26 -6.99 -30.21
C ASP A 139 -3.46 -7.93 -31.11
N ARG A 140 -2.14 -8.03 -30.89
CA ARG A 140 -1.29 -9.00 -31.59
C ARG A 140 -1.76 -10.43 -31.39
N ALA A 141 -2.11 -10.82 -30.16
CA ALA A 141 -2.60 -12.17 -29.87
C ALA A 141 -3.91 -12.48 -30.61
N ARG A 142 -4.82 -11.49 -30.67
CA ARG A 142 -6.07 -11.61 -31.42
C ARG A 142 -5.82 -11.80 -32.93
N LEU A 143 -4.97 -10.96 -33.52
CA LEU A 143 -4.65 -11.04 -34.96
C LEU A 143 -4.02 -12.38 -35.33
N LEU A 144 -3.15 -12.92 -34.47
CA LEU A 144 -2.56 -14.25 -34.68
C LEU A 144 -3.62 -15.36 -34.64
N ALA A 145 -4.54 -15.31 -33.68
CA ALA A 145 -5.62 -16.29 -33.58
C ALA A 145 -6.57 -16.25 -34.79
N GLU A 146 -6.92 -15.06 -35.28
CA GLU A 146 -7.74 -14.88 -36.49
C GLU A 146 -7.04 -15.42 -37.75
N ALA A 147 -5.73 -15.20 -37.86
CA ALA A 147 -4.92 -15.73 -38.96
C ALA A 147 -4.85 -17.27 -38.93
N GLU A 148 -4.65 -17.88 -37.76
CA GLU A 148 -4.66 -19.33 -37.56
C GLU A 148 -6.02 -19.94 -37.93
N GLU A 149 -7.13 -19.32 -37.50
CA GLU A 149 -8.47 -19.79 -37.85
C GLU A 149 -8.73 -19.72 -39.36
N SER A 150 -8.27 -18.66 -40.01
CA SER A 150 -8.40 -18.47 -41.46
C SER A 150 -7.62 -19.51 -42.27
N LEU A 151 -6.41 -19.87 -41.82
CA LEU A 151 -5.62 -20.95 -42.42
C LEU A 151 -6.32 -22.29 -42.26
N ARG A 152 -6.80 -22.62 -41.05
CA ARG A 152 -7.53 -23.87 -40.79
C ARG A 152 -8.78 -24.03 -41.64
N LYS A 153 -9.51 -22.93 -41.91
CA LYS A 153 -10.69 -22.95 -42.80
C LYS A 153 -10.33 -23.23 -44.25
N ARG A 154 -9.15 -22.80 -44.71
CA ARG A 154 -8.66 -23.07 -46.07
C ARG A 154 -8.19 -24.51 -46.25
N ASP A 155 -7.56 -25.10 -45.24
CA ASP A 155 -7.07 -26.48 -45.32
C ASP A 155 -8.18 -27.54 -45.25
N ASN A 156 -9.36 -27.18 -44.74
CA ASN A 156 -10.51 -28.07 -44.55
C ASN A 156 -11.61 -27.92 -45.63
N GLY A 157 -11.42 -27.03 -46.62
CA GLY A 157 -12.37 -26.79 -47.72
C GLY A 157 -11.78 -27.22 -49.06
#